data_AF-A0A1E5A3A0-F1
#
_entry.id   AF-A0A1E5A3A0-F1
#
_cell.length_a   1.000
_cell.length_b   1.000
_cell.length_c   1.000
_cell.angle_alpha   90.00
_cell.angle_beta   90.00
_cell.angle_gamma   90.00
#
_symmetry.space_group_name_H-M   'P 1'
#
loop_
_entity.id
_entity.type
_entity.pdbx_description
1 polymer ?
#
loop_
_entity_poly.entity_id
_entity_poly.type
_entity_poly.pdbx_seq_one_letter_code
_entity_poly.pdbx_strand_id
1 'polypeptide(L)' 'MAALLKLYVLIVSLISIAGLVYVYVKPPPSMLLDRDGVAHFTPSVVHIETGEPVALGELIRHFRGD' A
#
# COMPACT_ATOMS: atom_id res chain seq x y z
N MET A 1 31.42 23.86 -14.11
CA MET A 1 29.99 23.47 -14.29
C MET A 1 29.77 21.96 -14.27
N ALA A 2 30.52 21.15 -15.03
CA ALA A 2 30.29 19.70 -15.09
C ALA A 2 30.44 18.94 -13.75
N ALA A 3 31.38 19.33 -12.88
CA ALA A 3 31.58 18.68 -11.58
C ALA A 3 30.40 18.88 -10.61
N LEU A 4 29.83 20.08 -10.58
CA LEU A 4 28.66 20.39 -9.75
C LEU A 4 27.43 19.59 -10.19
N LEU A 5 27.20 19.49 -11.50
CA LEU A 5 26.11 18.69 -12.06
C LEU A 5 26.28 17.20 -11.72
N LYS A 6 27.51 16.66 -11.83
CA LYS A 6 27.80 15.26 -11.47
C LYS A 6 27.53 14.99 -9.99
N LEU A 7 27.93 15.89 -9.10
CA LEU A 7 27.67 15.78 -7.67
C LEU A 7 26.16 15.83 -7.37
N TYR A 8 25.44 16.75 -8.00
CA TYR A 8 24.00 16.87 -7.89
C TYR A 8 23.29 15.57 -8.30
N VAL A 9 23.63 15.04 -9.48
CA VAL A 9 23.06 13.77 -9.98
C VAL A 9 23.37 12.63 -9.02
N LEU A 10 24.61 12.52 -8.54
CA LEU A 10 25.00 11.47 -7.59
C LEU A 10 24.15 11.52 -6.31
N ILE A 11 23.98 12.70 -5.73
CA ILE A 11 23.19 12.88 -4.50
C ILE A 11 21.73 12.53 -4.75
N VAL A 12 21.13 13.03 -5.82
CA VAL A 12 19.73 12.73 -6.16
C VAL A 12 19.54 11.23 -6.38
N SER A 13 20.42 10.58 -7.14
CA SER A 13 20.36 9.13 -7.36
C SER A 13 20.46 8.34 -6.06
N LEU A 14 21.39 8.72 -5.16
CA LEU A 14 21.53 8.05 -3.85
C LEU A 14 20.27 8.22 -3.00
N ILE A 15 19.70 9.43 -2.94
CA ILE A 15 18.47 9.70 -2.18
C ILE A 15 17.29 8.92 -2.77
N SER A 16 17.15 8.88 -4.10
CA SER A 16 16.08 8.12 -4.76
C SER A 16 16.19 6.63 -4.49
N ILE A 17 17.39 6.05 -4.62
CA ILE A 17 17.62 4.62 -4.33
C ILE A 17 17.33 4.33 -2.86
N ALA A 18 17.86 5.15 -1.95
CA ALA A 18 17.62 4.99 -0.51
C ALA A 18 16.13 5.09 -0.16
N GLY A 19 15.40 6.04 -0.75
CA GLY A 19 13.96 6.21 -0.56
C GLY A 19 13.16 4.99 -1.05
N LEU A 20 13.50 4.46 -2.22
CA LEU A 20 12.89 3.23 -2.73
C LEU A 20 13.16 2.05 -1.79
N VAL A 21 14.43 1.82 -1.45
CA VAL A 21 14.82 0.75 -0.52
C VAL A 21 14.06 0.88 0.80
N TYR A 22 13.94 2.10 1.34
CA TYR A 22 13.20 2.36 2.57
C TYR A 22 11.72 1.97 2.45
N VAL A 23 11.04 2.34 1.37
CA VAL A 23 9.62 2.00 1.14
C VAL A 23 9.42 0.49 1.03
N TYR A 24 10.34 -0.26 0.41
CA TYR A 24 10.22 -1.71 0.34
C TYR A 24 10.52 -2.42 1.66
N VAL A 25 11.45 -1.90 2.47
CA VAL A 25 11.78 -2.45 3.80
C VAL A 25 10.72 -2.09 4.84
N LYS A 26 10.16 -0.89 4.76
CA LYS A 26 9.10 -0.38 5.64
C LYS A 26 7.93 0.15 4.81
N PRO A 27 7.13 -0.75 4.22
CA PRO A 27 5.99 -0.35 3.41
C PRO A 27 5.02 0.51 4.22
N PRO A 28 4.52 1.62 3.65
CA PRO A 28 3.45 2.38 4.26
C PRO A 28 2.19 1.50 4.38
N PRO A 29 1.26 1.84 5.28
CA PRO A 29 0.03 1.06 5.47
C PRO A 29 -0.77 0.82 4.19
N SER A 30 -0.68 1.72 3.21
CA SER A 30 -1.37 1.59 1.91
C SER A 30 -0.85 0.47 1.02
N MET A 31 0.36 -0.02 1.29
CA MET A 31 0.98 -1.14 0.58
C MET A 31 0.83 -2.46 1.35
N LEU A 32 0.17 -2.44 2.51
CA LEU A 32 -0.07 -3.64 3.31
C LEU A 32 -1.40 -4.29 2.93
N LEU A 33 -1.38 -5.61 2.93
CA LEU A 33 -2.55 -6.46 2.78
C LEU A 33 -2.75 -7.25 4.07
N ASP A 34 -4.00 -7.52 4.42
CA ASP A 34 -4.32 -8.43 5.51
C ASP A 34 -4.15 -9.91 5.09
N ARG A 35 -4.49 -10.82 6.01
CA ARG A 35 -4.38 -12.28 5.79
C ARG A 35 -5.21 -12.78 4.60
N ASP A 36 -6.32 -12.09 4.32
CA ASP A 36 -7.26 -12.49 3.28
C ASP A 36 -6.96 -11.75 1.95
N GLY A 37 -5.88 -10.97 1.90
CA GLY A 37 -5.42 -10.24 0.73
C GLY A 37 -6.10 -8.88 0.53
N VAL A 38 -6.83 -8.38 1.52
CA VAL A 38 -7.53 -7.09 1.46
C VAL A 38 -6.58 -5.96 1.80
N ALA A 39 -6.56 -4.90 0.99
CA ALA A 39 -5.76 -3.72 1.28
C ALA A 39 -6.31 -2.96 2.49
N HIS A 40 -5.42 -2.45 3.35
CA HIS A 40 -5.83 -1.75 4.58
C HIS A 40 -6.76 -0.55 4.36
N PHE A 41 -6.71 0.08 3.18
CA PHE A 41 -7.57 1.22 2.83
C PHE A 41 -8.72 0.85 1.89
N THR A 42 -9.03 -0.44 1.74
CA THR A 42 -10.23 -0.86 1.03
C THR A 42 -11.47 -0.37 1.77
N PRO A 43 -12.36 0.40 1.11
CA PRO A 43 -13.58 0.87 1.75
C PRO A 43 -14.55 -0.27 2.01
N SER A 44 -15.43 -0.08 3.00
CA SER A 44 -16.56 -0.98 3.23
C SER A 44 -17.50 -1.02 2.02
N VAL A 45 -18.12 -2.17 1.81
CA VAL A 45 -19.16 -2.40 0.80
C VAL A 45 -20.55 -2.29 1.42
N VAL A 46 -21.59 -2.07 0.62
CA VAL A 46 -22.96 -1.99 1.12
C VAL A 46 -23.60 -3.38 1.20
N HIS A 47 -24.26 -3.70 2.32
CA HIS A 47 -25.12 -4.87 2.42
C HIS A 47 -26.39 -4.63 1.60
N ILE A 48 -26.65 -5.48 0.60
CA ILE A 48 -27.75 -5.22 -0.36
C ILE A 48 -29.13 -5.27 0.31
N GLU A 49 -29.31 -6.14 1.31
CA GLU A 49 -30.60 -6.26 2.01
C GLU A 49 -30.86 -5.18 3.08
N THR A 50 -29.85 -4.87 3.91
CA THR A 50 -30.01 -3.95 5.06
C THR A 50 -29.53 -2.53 4.76
N GLY A 51 -28.71 -2.33 3.73
CA GLY A 51 -28.07 -1.05 3.41
C GLY A 51 -26.87 -0.69 4.31
N GLU A 52 -26.48 -1.56 5.24
CA GLU A 52 -25.41 -1.29 6.20
C GLU A 52 -24.01 -1.47 5.59
N PRO A 53 -22.99 -0.74 6.08
CA PRO A 53 -21.61 -0.94 5.65
C PRO A 53 -21.03 -2.25 6.20
N VAL A 54 -20.50 -3.08 5.31
CA VAL A 54 -19.86 -4.37 5.62
C VAL A 54 -18.40 -4.32 5.20
N ALA A 55 -17.50 -4.81 6.05
CA ALA A 55 -16.08 -4.88 5.70
C ALA A 55 -15.86 -5.92 4.58
N LEU A 56 -15.00 -5.61 3.60
CA LEU A 56 -14.76 -6.55 2.49
C LEU A 56 -14.26 -7.92 2.98
N GLY A 57 -13.42 -7.95 4.02
CA GLY A 57 -12.93 -9.20 4.62
C GLY A 57 -14.05 -10.07 5.17
N GLU A 58 -15.10 -9.48 5.73
CA GLU A 58 -16.28 -10.21 6.21
C GLU A 58 -17.04 -10.86 5.05
N LEU A 59 -17.18 -10.14 3.93
CA LEU A 59 -17.79 -10.67 2.72
C LEU A 59 -16.99 -11.84 2.14
N ILE A 60 -15.66 -11.70 2.06
CA ILE A 60 -14.76 -12.74 1.57
C ILE A 60 -14.88 -14.01 2.42
N ARG A 61 -14.87 -13.85 3.74
CA ARG A 61 -15.02 -14.92 4.72
C ARG A 61 -16.37 -15.62 4.60
N HIS A 62 -17.45 -14.85 4.46
CA HIS A 62 -18.78 -15.39 4.19
C HIS A 62 -18.83 -16.25 2.91
N PHE A 63 -18.22 -15.80 1.81
CA PHE A 63 -18.17 -16.56 0.56
C PHE A 63 -17.24 -17.78 0.59
N ARG A 64 -16.16 -17.73 1.39
CA ARG A 64 -15.21 -18.83 1.55
C ARG A 64 -15.72 -19.89 2.54
N GLY A 65 -16.57 -19.50 3.48
CA GLY A 65 -17.19 -20.37 4.48
C GLY A 65 -16.43 -20.46 5.82
N ASP A 66 -15.66 -19.42 6.19
CA ASP A 66 -14.83 -19.34 7.41
C ASP A 66 -15.04 -18.09 8.30
#